data_AF-A0A6A6LRE8-F1
#
_entry.id   AF-A0A6A6LRE8-F1
#
_cell.length_a   1.000
_cell.length_b   1.000
_cell.length_c   1.000
_cell.angle_alpha   90.00
_cell.angle_beta   90.00
_cell.angle_gamma   90.00
#
_symmetry.space_group_name_H-M   'P 1'
#
loop_
_entity.id
_entity.type
_entity.pdbx_description
1 polymer ?
#
loop_
_entity_poly.entity_id
_entity_poly.type
_entity_poly.pdbx_seq_one_letter_code
_entity_poly.pdbx_strand_id
1 'polypeptide(L)'
;MAPNGVLLSPKLTRRRRPIFINSLDANRLIKQSEKYSQYGEITAPLFRSLQSYRLGNLVDTYSAFEKAANAFIQEFRNWESAWALEALFVVAYEIRVLAERLGTVHLCRSVIRSIETARIFDFEEFPKRDKVTYMYYTGRLEVFNENFPAADHKLSYALMHCNPHNEANIRMILKYLIPVKLSIGILPKDWLLEKYNLVEYRNVVQALKRGDLRLLRHALQEHEDRFLRSGVFLVLEKLELSYIIQKQKDPSKAHQMKLEIIIKALKWLEMDMDLDEVECIVAILINKNLVKGYFAHKSKVAVLSKQDPFPKLNGKPVNS
;
A
#
# COMPACT_ATOMS: atom_id res chain seq x y z
N MET A 1 22.27 0.95 16.26
CA MET A 1 21.99 -0.11 15.27
C MET A 1 20.85 0.36 14.38
N ALA A 2 21.17 0.83 13.17
CA ALA A 2 20.19 1.40 12.23
C ALA A 2 19.55 0.29 11.36
N PRO A 3 18.27 0.41 10.97
CA PRO A 3 17.64 -0.57 10.10
C PRO A 3 18.08 -0.36 8.65
N ASN A 4 18.98 -1.22 8.17
CA ASN A 4 19.32 -1.35 6.76
C ASN A 4 18.14 -2.00 6.01
N GLY A 5 17.51 -1.25 5.11
CA GLY A 5 16.39 -1.72 4.30
C GLY A 5 16.04 -0.74 3.17
N VAL A 6 17.04 -0.34 2.37
CA VAL A 6 16.83 0.43 1.14
C VAL A 6 17.09 -0.49 -0.03
N LEU A 7 16.02 -0.82 -0.77
CA LEU A 7 16.09 -1.31 -2.14
C LEU A 7 17.01 -0.35 -2.92
N LEU A 8 18.24 -0.81 -3.17
CA LEU A 8 19.40 0.01 -3.54
C LEU A 8 19.12 1.05 -4.65
N SER A 9 19.90 2.11 -4.58
CA SER A 9 20.13 3.26 -5.46
C SER A 9 20.34 2.95 -6.95
N PRO A 10 19.83 3.77 -7.89
CA PRO A 10 20.39 3.84 -9.24
C PRO A 10 21.87 4.20 -9.13
N LYS A 11 22.74 3.67 -10.00
CA LYS A 11 24.16 4.04 -10.01
C LYS A 11 24.31 5.52 -10.41
N LEU A 12 24.16 6.43 -9.45
CA LEU A 12 24.83 7.72 -9.42
C LEU A 12 26.13 7.57 -8.59
N THR A 13 26.89 6.51 -8.83
CA THR A 13 28.26 6.37 -8.35
C THR A 13 29.20 7.17 -9.25
N ARG A 14 29.11 8.50 -9.14
CA ARG A 14 30.32 9.33 -9.10
C ARG A 14 30.20 10.11 -7.81
N ARG A 15 31.19 9.96 -6.93
CA ARG A 15 31.43 10.85 -5.79
C ARG A 15 31.44 12.29 -6.31
N ARG A 16 30.29 12.97 -6.39
CA ARG A 16 30.23 14.41 -6.41
C ARG A 16 30.15 14.81 -4.94
N ARG A 17 31.18 15.53 -4.48
CA ARG A 17 31.20 16.17 -3.17
C ARG A 17 29.83 16.80 -2.92
N PRO A 18 29.24 16.71 -1.71
CA PRO A 18 28.04 17.47 -1.41
C PRO A 18 28.31 18.93 -1.76
N ILE A 19 27.51 19.49 -2.65
CA ILE A 19 27.54 20.93 -2.91
C ILE A 19 27.01 21.56 -1.63
N PHE A 20 27.93 22.04 -0.79
CA PHE A 20 27.63 22.76 0.43
C PHE A 20 27.00 24.10 0.07
N ILE A 21 25.67 24.12 -0.12
CA ILE A 21 24.91 25.37 -0.15
C ILE A 21 24.61 25.73 1.30
N ASN A 22 25.21 26.81 1.81
CA ASN A 22 24.93 27.32 3.16
C ASN A 22 23.50 27.89 3.23
N SER A 23 22.93 28.02 4.43
CA SER A 23 21.56 28.57 4.62
C SER A 23 21.42 30.00 4.06
N LEU A 24 22.50 30.79 4.10
CA LEU A 24 22.57 32.11 3.47
C LEU A 24 22.51 32.04 1.93
N ASP A 25 23.12 31.01 1.33
CA ASP A 25 23.12 30.82 -0.12
C ASP A 25 21.75 30.34 -0.63
N ALA A 26 21.03 29.54 0.17
CA ALA A 26 19.67 29.13 -0.16
C ALA A 26 18.71 30.33 -0.23
N ASN A 27 18.77 31.25 0.73
CA ASN A 27 17.95 32.47 0.70
C ASN A 27 18.32 33.41 -0.45
N ARG A 28 19.61 33.47 -0.82
CA ARG A 28 20.09 34.25 -1.97
C ARG A 28 19.66 33.64 -3.30
N LEU A 29 19.67 32.31 -3.42
CA LEU A 29 19.17 31.57 -4.59
C LEU A 29 17.65 31.68 -4.73
N ILE A 30 16.90 31.66 -3.63
CA ILE A 30 15.45 31.91 -3.64
C ILE A 30 15.17 33.31 -4.19
N LYS A 31 15.88 34.36 -3.73
CA LYS A 31 15.74 35.72 -4.27
C LYS A 31 16.16 35.85 -5.75
N GLN A 32 17.12 35.04 -6.20
CA GLN A 32 17.51 35.02 -7.63
C GLN A 32 16.53 34.23 -8.51
N SER A 33 15.84 33.23 -7.95
CA SER A 33 14.82 32.45 -8.67
C SER A 33 13.61 33.27 -9.08
N GLU A 34 13.30 34.34 -8.34
CA GLU A 34 12.26 35.31 -8.67
C GLU A 34 12.52 36.03 -10.01
N LYS A 35 13.77 36.01 -10.50
CA LYS A 35 14.17 36.61 -11.79
C LYS A 35 13.86 35.73 -13.01
N TYR A 36 13.54 34.45 -12.80
CA TYR A 36 13.14 33.48 -13.82
C TYR A 36 11.79 32.86 -13.43
N SER A 37 10.71 33.62 -13.63
CA SER A 37 9.35 33.34 -13.12
C SER A 37 8.86 31.89 -13.32
N GLN A 38 9.18 31.26 -14.46
CA GLN A 38 8.71 29.92 -14.80
C GLN A 38 9.38 28.81 -13.97
N TYR A 39 10.62 29.01 -13.51
CA TYR A 39 11.38 28.01 -12.73
C TYR A 39 11.40 28.33 -11.23
N GLY A 40 10.97 29.54 -10.83
CA GLY A 40 10.81 29.93 -9.43
C GLY A 40 9.85 29.02 -8.66
N GLU A 41 8.78 28.56 -9.32
CA GLU A 41 7.79 27.65 -8.74
C GLU A 41 8.34 26.24 -8.46
N ILE A 42 9.43 25.84 -9.13
CA ILE A 42 10.12 24.57 -8.90
C ILE A 42 11.24 24.75 -7.87
N THR A 43 12.09 25.77 -8.08
CA THR A 43 13.34 25.95 -7.33
C THR A 43 13.10 26.44 -5.90
N ALA A 44 12.17 27.39 -5.68
CA ALA A 44 11.93 27.92 -4.34
C ALA A 44 11.34 26.86 -3.38
N PRO A 45 10.33 26.04 -3.76
CA PRO A 45 9.88 24.95 -2.90
C PRO A 45 10.93 23.84 -2.73
N LEU A 46 11.77 23.57 -3.73
CA LEU A 46 12.86 22.60 -3.61
C LEU A 46 13.90 23.04 -2.56
N PHE A 47 14.30 24.32 -2.56
CA PHE A 47 15.21 24.84 -1.52
C PHE A 47 14.57 24.83 -0.14
N ARG A 48 13.28 25.15 -0.02
CA ARG A 48 12.54 25.03 1.25
C ARG A 48 12.52 23.59 1.75
N SER A 49 12.31 22.62 0.85
CA SER A 49 12.36 21.19 1.19
C SER A 49 13.72 20.80 1.75
N LEU A 50 14.81 21.19 1.08
CA LEU A 50 16.18 20.92 1.55
C LEU A 50 16.48 21.57 2.90
N GLN A 51 15.98 22.79 3.14
CA GLN A 51 16.14 23.47 4.42
C GLN A 51 15.38 22.75 5.54
N SER A 52 14.11 22.43 5.33
CA SER A 52 13.28 21.72 6.32
C SER A 52 13.85 20.33 6.63
N TYR A 53 14.43 19.66 5.62
CA TYR A 53 15.08 18.36 5.81
C TYR A 53 16.29 18.46 6.73
N ARG A 54 17.10 19.51 6.58
CA ARG A 54 18.25 19.78 7.47
C ARG A 54 17.82 20.08 8.91
N LEU A 55 16.64 20.69 9.09
CA LEU A 55 16.05 20.97 10.40
C LEU A 55 15.36 19.74 11.01
N GLY A 56 15.30 18.61 10.31
CA GLY A 56 14.64 17.39 10.78
C GLY A 56 13.11 17.41 10.68
N ASN A 57 12.53 18.45 10.08
CA ASN A 57 11.08 18.58 9.93
C ASN A 57 10.61 17.88 8.63
N LEU A 58 10.26 16.60 8.75
CA LEU A 58 9.89 15.76 7.61
C LEU A 58 8.56 16.17 6.96
N VAL A 59 7.61 16.70 7.73
CA VAL A 59 6.29 17.13 7.22
C VAL A 59 6.45 18.31 6.28
N ASP A 60 7.19 19.34 6.72
CA ASP A 60 7.47 20.51 5.89
C ASP A 60 8.39 20.17 4.72
N THR A 61 9.31 19.24 4.91
CA THR A 61 10.15 18.71 3.83
C THR A 61 9.29 18.13 2.71
N TYR A 62 8.34 17.26 3.07
CA TYR A 62 7.44 16.61 2.13
C TYR A 62 6.54 17.62 1.43
N SER A 63 5.86 18.49 2.18
CA SER A 63 4.95 19.48 1.61
C SER A 63 5.66 20.41 0.61
N ALA A 64 6.88 20.86 0.95
CA ALA A 64 7.66 21.70 0.05
C ALA A 64 8.18 20.92 -1.17
N PHE A 65 8.58 19.66 -1.00
CA PHE A 65 9.01 18.81 -2.12
C PHE A 65 7.87 18.48 -3.08
N GLU A 66 6.69 18.16 -2.55
CA GLU A 66 5.49 17.88 -3.35
C GLU A 66 5.10 19.08 -4.21
N LYS A 67 5.19 20.31 -3.66
CA LYS A 67 4.97 21.53 -4.44
C LYS A 67 5.99 21.66 -5.59
N ALA A 68 7.28 21.44 -5.31
CA ALA A 68 8.32 21.46 -6.35
C ALA A 68 8.07 20.39 -7.42
N ALA A 69 7.69 19.18 -6.99
CA ALA A 69 7.41 18.05 -7.86
C ALA A 69 6.23 18.32 -8.80
N ASN A 70 5.12 18.85 -8.28
CA ASN A 70 3.95 19.17 -9.10
C ASN A 70 4.23 20.29 -10.11
N ALA A 71 4.93 21.37 -9.69
CA ALA A 71 5.38 22.42 -10.59
C ALA A 71 6.32 21.86 -11.68
N PHE A 72 7.26 21.00 -11.29
CA PHE A 72 8.16 20.32 -12.22
C PHE A 72 7.38 19.49 -13.24
N ILE A 73 6.40 18.70 -12.80
CA ILE A 73 5.60 17.84 -13.69
C ILE A 73 4.75 18.66 -14.66
N GLN A 74 4.23 19.81 -14.24
CA GLN A 74 3.49 20.70 -15.14
C GLN A 74 4.37 21.22 -16.27
N GLU A 75 5.56 21.71 -15.94
CA GLU A 75 6.54 22.20 -16.93
C GLU A 75 7.14 21.08 -17.76
N PHE A 76 7.35 19.91 -17.17
CA PHE A 76 7.90 18.72 -17.80
C PHE A 76 7.09 18.27 -19.01
N ARG A 77 5.76 18.44 -18.99
CA ARG A 77 4.88 18.13 -20.13
C ARG A 77 5.24 18.90 -21.39
N ASN A 78 5.94 20.02 -21.26
CA ASN A 78 6.35 20.89 -22.36
C ASN A 78 7.77 20.60 -22.85
N TRP A 79 8.49 19.63 -22.25
CA TRP A 79 9.90 19.35 -22.59
C TRP A 79 10.01 18.07 -23.43
N GLU A 80 10.66 18.17 -24.59
CA GLU A 80 10.88 17.04 -25.51
C GLU A 80 12.17 16.25 -25.23
N SER A 81 12.96 16.67 -24.24
CA SER A 81 14.34 16.18 -24.04
C SER A 81 14.45 15.02 -23.06
N ALA A 82 15.27 14.01 -23.38
CA ALA A 82 15.49 12.81 -22.57
C ALA A 82 16.04 13.06 -21.14
N TRP A 83 16.77 14.15 -20.89
CA TRP A 83 17.27 14.48 -19.54
C TRP A 83 16.15 14.73 -18.53
N ALA A 84 15.02 15.20 -19.03
CA ALA A 84 13.88 15.55 -18.21
C ALA A 84 13.27 14.27 -17.58
N LEU A 85 13.39 13.13 -18.28
CA LEU A 85 12.95 11.83 -17.80
C LEU A 85 13.75 11.38 -16.57
N GLU A 86 15.07 11.54 -16.61
CA GLU A 86 15.94 11.24 -15.46
C GLU A 86 15.58 12.11 -14.25
N ALA A 87 15.25 13.39 -14.48
CA ALA A 87 14.82 14.30 -13.41
C ALA A 87 13.45 13.90 -12.84
N LEU A 88 12.49 13.50 -13.67
CA LEU A 88 11.19 12.98 -13.22
C LEU A 88 11.35 11.75 -12.33
N PHE A 89 12.29 10.86 -12.67
CA PHE A 89 12.63 9.70 -11.84
C PHE A 89 13.16 10.08 -10.47
N VAL A 90 14.08 11.05 -10.42
CA VAL A 90 14.60 11.56 -9.15
C VAL A 90 13.46 12.14 -8.32
N VAL A 91 12.56 12.92 -8.92
CA VAL A 91 11.40 13.48 -8.23
C VAL A 91 10.49 12.39 -7.66
N ALA A 92 10.13 11.39 -8.48
CA ALA A 92 9.28 10.28 -8.04
C ALA A 92 9.95 9.42 -6.95
N TYR A 93 11.27 9.23 -7.05
CA TYR A 93 12.05 8.49 -6.07
C TYR A 93 12.12 9.22 -4.73
N GLU A 94 12.46 10.51 -4.75
CA GLU A 94 12.64 11.32 -3.54
C GLU A 94 11.33 11.56 -2.80
N ILE A 95 10.24 11.89 -3.51
CA ILE A 95 8.93 12.07 -2.85
C ILE A 95 8.48 10.80 -2.15
N ARG A 96 8.79 9.65 -2.75
CA ARG A 96 8.51 8.34 -2.18
C ARG A 96 9.35 8.07 -0.95
N VAL A 97 10.66 8.33 -0.98
CA VAL A 97 11.53 8.17 0.20
C VAL A 97 11.05 9.05 1.35
N LEU A 98 10.62 10.28 1.05
CA LEU A 98 10.06 11.19 2.05
C LEU A 98 8.74 10.66 2.63
N ALA A 99 7.82 10.19 1.77
CA ALA A 99 6.55 9.62 2.23
C ALA A 99 6.72 8.35 3.08
N GLU A 100 7.70 7.50 2.76
CA GLU A 100 8.01 6.32 3.57
C GLU A 100 8.51 6.69 4.95
N ARG A 101 9.37 7.71 5.05
CA ARG A 101 9.88 8.20 6.34
C ARG A 101 8.79 8.82 7.20
N LEU A 102 7.75 9.38 6.58
CA LEU A 102 6.57 9.91 7.25
C LEU A 102 5.53 8.84 7.61
N GLY A 103 5.65 7.62 7.06
CA GLY A 103 4.60 6.60 7.18
C GLY A 103 3.34 6.90 6.35
N THR A 104 3.39 7.87 5.43
CA THR A 104 2.23 8.39 4.69
C THR A 104 2.36 8.16 3.18
N VAL A 105 2.54 6.91 2.77
CA VAL A 105 2.72 6.50 1.36
C VAL A 105 1.56 6.93 0.44
N HIS A 106 0.36 7.11 1.00
CA HIS A 106 -0.81 7.59 0.27
C HIS A 106 -0.63 9.00 -0.32
N LEU A 107 0.24 9.84 0.27
CA LEU A 107 0.51 11.19 -0.23
C LEU A 107 1.20 11.18 -1.61
N CYS A 108 1.94 10.10 -1.94
CA CYS A 108 2.57 9.96 -3.25
C CYS A 108 1.56 9.85 -4.41
N ARG A 109 0.27 9.61 -4.12
CA ARG A 109 -0.76 9.35 -5.13
C ARG A 109 -0.88 10.46 -6.16
N SER A 110 -0.83 11.73 -5.74
CA SER A 110 -0.99 12.88 -6.64
C SER A 110 0.15 12.93 -7.67
N VAL A 111 1.38 12.77 -7.20
CA VAL A 111 2.58 12.80 -8.03
C VAL A 111 2.67 11.58 -8.95
N ILE A 112 2.39 10.38 -8.43
CA ILE A 112 2.34 9.13 -9.24
C ILE A 112 1.29 9.26 -10.35
N ARG A 113 0.07 9.72 -10.03
CA ARG A 113 -1.00 9.88 -11.02
C ARG A 113 -0.64 10.91 -12.09
N SER A 114 0.03 11.99 -11.71
CA SER A 114 0.49 13.03 -12.64
C SER A 114 1.54 12.48 -13.62
N ILE A 115 2.40 11.57 -13.18
CA ILE A 115 3.36 10.85 -14.02
C ILE A 115 2.63 9.87 -14.96
N GLU A 116 1.72 9.04 -14.45
CA GLU A 116 0.96 8.07 -15.26
C GLU A 116 0.10 8.76 -16.34
N THR A 117 -0.50 9.90 -16.01
CA THR A 117 -1.36 10.67 -16.92
C THR A 117 -0.57 11.32 -18.05
N ALA A 118 0.72 11.60 -17.84
CA ALA A 118 1.55 12.21 -18.86
C ALA A 118 1.68 11.29 -20.10
N ARG A 119 1.51 9.96 -19.97
CA ARG A 119 1.56 8.97 -21.07
C ARG A 119 2.75 9.13 -22.02
N ILE A 120 3.86 9.68 -21.52
CA ILE A 120 5.03 10.02 -22.33
C ILE A 120 5.91 8.77 -22.58
N PHE A 121 5.69 7.68 -21.83
CA PHE A 121 6.59 6.53 -21.82
C PHE A 121 5.85 5.22 -22.05
N ASP A 122 6.47 4.34 -22.84
CA ASP A 122 6.16 2.92 -22.79
C ASP A 122 6.82 2.33 -21.54
N PHE A 123 6.02 1.67 -20.69
CA PHE A 123 6.52 0.98 -19.50
C PHE A 123 7.61 -0.03 -19.84
N GLU A 124 7.61 -0.59 -21.05
CA GLU A 124 8.57 -1.61 -21.43
C GLU A 124 10.00 -1.12 -21.65
N GLU A 125 10.18 0.15 -22.01
CA GLU A 125 11.49 0.77 -22.25
C GLU A 125 12.33 0.93 -20.98
N PHE A 126 11.70 0.82 -19.81
CA PHE A 126 12.40 1.03 -18.55
C PHE A 126 13.29 -0.15 -18.15
N PRO A 127 14.46 0.14 -17.52
CA PRO A 127 15.29 -0.89 -16.92
C PRO A 127 14.48 -1.74 -15.93
N LYS A 128 14.68 -3.06 -15.98
CA LYS A 128 13.94 -4.04 -15.16
C LYS A 128 13.91 -3.68 -13.66
N ARG A 129 15.00 -3.13 -13.13
CA ARG A 129 15.11 -2.70 -11.73
C ARG A 129 14.11 -1.60 -11.38
N ASP A 130 13.98 -0.62 -12.25
CA ASP A 130 13.11 0.54 -12.03
C ASP A 130 11.65 0.12 -12.20
N LYS A 131 11.36 -0.79 -13.15
CA LYS A 131 10.06 -1.46 -13.30
C LYS A 131 9.63 -2.19 -12.03
N VAL A 132 10.51 -3.01 -11.44
CA VAL A 132 10.25 -3.73 -10.17
C VAL A 132 9.97 -2.75 -9.03
N THR A 133 10.76 -1.69 -8.94
CA THR A 133 10.63 -0.66 -7.92
C THR A 133 9.28 0.05 -8.04
N TYR A 134 8.94 0.49 -9.25
CA TYR A 134 7.65 1.12 -9.57
C TYR A 134 6.47 0.22 -9.20
N MET A 135 6.49 -1.04 -9.64
CA MET A 135 5.44 -2.01 -9.39
C MET A 135 5.27 -2.34 -7.90
N TYR A 136 6.37 -2.40 -7.14
CA TYR A 136 6.31 -2.56 -5.69
C TYR A 136 5.55 -1.41 -5.00
N TYR A 137 5.89 -0.16 -5.32
CA TYR A 137 5.29 1.00 -4.65
C TYR A 137 3.87 1.30 -5.09
N THR A 138 3.60 1.24 -6.39
CA THR A 138 2.23 1.36 -6.89
C THR A 138 1.36 0.22 -6.38
N GLY A 139 1.91 -0.99 -6.24
CA GLY A 139 1.24 -2.11 -5.59
C GLY A 139 0.84 -1.81 -4.14
N ARG A 140 1.76 -1.25 -3.34
CA ARG A 140 1.47 -0.81 -1.96
C ARG A 140 0.39 0.27 -1.89
N LEU A 141 0.39 1.19 -2.84
CA LEU A 141 -0.66 2.21 -2.93
C LEU A 141 -2.03 1.57 -3.20
N GLU A 142 -2.10 0.56 -4.07
CA GLU A 142 -3.34 -0.21 -4.28
C GLU A 142 -3.77 -1.00 -3.03
N VAL A 143 -2.83 -1.49 -2.21
CA VAL A 143 -3.16 -2.11 -0.91
C VAL A 143 -3.88 -1.11 -0.02
N PHE A 144 -3.36 0.12 0.09
CA PHE A 144 -3.98 1.19 0.86
C PHE A 144 -5.35 1.59 0.32
N ASN A 145 -5.52 1.61 -1.01
CA ASN A 145 -6.80 1.87 -1.66
C ASN A 145 -7.77 0.67 -1.60
N GLU A 146 -7.37 -0.44 -0.98
CA GLU A 146 -8.13 -1.70 -0.91
C GLU A 146 -8.50 -2.28 -2.28
N ASN A 147 -7.70 -1.95 -3.31
CA ASN A 147 -7.83 -2.50 -4.65
C ASN A 147 -6.96 -3.76 -4.77
N PHE A 148 -7.36 -4.82 -4.06
CA PHE A 148 -6.58 -6.05 -3.96
C PHE A 148 -6.25 -6.71 -5.31
N PRO A 149 -7.14 -6.74 -6.33
CA PRO A 149 -6.80 -7.28 -7.65
C PRO A 149 -5.65 -6.52 -8.34
N ALA A 150 -5.68 -5.18 -8.32
CA ALA A 150 -4.60 -4.39 -8.90
C ALA A 150 -3.31 -4.47 -8.08
N ALA A 151 -3.42 -4.50 -6.75
CA ALA A 151 -2.29 -4.72 -5.84
C ALA A 151 -1.62 -6.07 -6.12
N ASP A 152 -2.42 -7.13 -6.30
CA ASP A 152 -1.95 -8.47 -6.58
C ASP A 152 -1.13 -8.53 -7.87
N HIS A 153 -1.66 -7.94 -8.95
CA HIS A 153 -0.97 -7.86 -10.23
C HIS A 153 0.38 -7.16 -10.11
N LYS A 154 0.40 -5.96 -9.52
CA LYS A 154 1.61 -5.12 -9.37
C LYS A 154 2.66 -5.78 -8.46
N LEU A 155 2.26 -6.26 -7.29
CA LEU A 155 3.17 -6.89 -6.33
C LEU A 155 3.67 -8.26 -6.82
N SER A 156 2.85 -9.03 -7.53
CA SER A 156 3.28 -10.29 -8.16
C SER A 156 4.30 -10.05 -9.26
N TYR A 157 4.09 -9.02 -10.09
CA TYR A 157 5.09 -8.59 -11.08
C TYR A 157 6.42 -8.23 -10.39
N ALA A 158 6.36 -7.41 -9.34
CA ALA A 158 7.55 -7.01 -8.59
C ALA A 158 8.31 -8.22 -8.02
N LEU A 159 7.59 -9.22 -7.49
CA LEU A 159 8.19 -10.45 -6.97
C LEU A 159 8.87 -11.26 -8.08
N MET A 160 8.15 -11.51 -9.19
CA MET A 160 8.62 -12.34 -10.30
C MET A 160 9.86 -11.74 -11.00
N HIS A 161 9.94 -10.42 -11.07
CA HIS A 161 11.05 -9.72 -11.70
C HIS A 161 12.13 -9.26 -10.71
N CYS A 162 11.98 -9.52 -9.40
CA CYS A 162 13.01 -9.21 -8.41
C CYS A 162 14.29 -10.04 -8.63
N ASN A 163 15.42 -9.58 -8.10
CA ASN A 163 16.64 -10.40 -8.09
C ASN A 163 16.49 -11.52 -7.05
N PRO A 164 16.56 -12.81 -7.43
CA PRO A 164 16.41 -13.93 -6.51
C PRO A 164 17.42 -13.96 -5.36
N HIS A 165 18.59 -13.35 -5.56
CA HIS A 165 19.67 -13.30 -4.57
C HIS A 165 19.46 -12.21 -3.51
N ASN A 166 18.49 -11.31 -3.71
CA ASN A 166 18.21 -10.24 -2.75
C ASN A 166 16.99 -10.57 -1.91
N GLU A 167 17.20 -11.43 -0.91
CA GLU A 167 16.14 -11.89 0.00
C GLU A 167 15.46 -10.76 0.77
N ALA A 168 16.19 -9.68 1.08
CA ALA A 168 15.63 -8.52 1.76
C ALA A 168 14.53 -7.85 0.91
N ASN A 169 14.77 -7.68 -0.39
CA ASN A 169 13.80 -7.11 -1.32
C ASN A 169 12.58 -8.03 -1.49
N ILE A 170 12.83 -9.34 -1.62
CA ILE A 170 11.77 -10.34 -1.72
C ILE A 170 10.89 -10.29 -0.47
N ARG A 171 11.52 -10.27 0.71
CA ARG A 171 10.81 -10.11 1.99
C ARG A 171 9.99 -8.83 2.02
N MET A 172 10.52 -7.70 1.55
CA MET A 172 9.79 -6.44 1.47
C MET A 172 8.54 -6.54 0.60
N ILE A 173 8.61 -7.22 -0.55
CA ILE A 173 7.46 -7.42 -1.45
C ILE A 173 6.44 -8.35 -0.78
N LEU A 174 6.89 -9.48 -0.23
CA LEU A 174 6.04 -10.50 0.39
C LEU A 174 5.26 -9.98 1.60
N LYS A 175 5.82 -9.05 2.39
CA LYS A 175 5.10 -8.39 3.49
C LYS A 175 3.77 -7.75 3.08
N TYR A 176 3.68 -7.25 1.85
CA TYR A 176 2.44 -6.65 1.33
C TYR A 176 1.67 -7.65 0.47
N LEU A 177 2.36 -8.50 -0.29
CA LEU A 177 1.71 -9.48 -1.16
C LEU A 177 0.95 -10.55 -0.36
N ILE A 178 1.46 -11.00 0.79
CA ILE A 178 0.78 -12.01 1.62
C ILE A 178 -0.59 -11.52 2.10
N PRO A 179 -0.74 -10.37 2.79
CA PRO A 179 -2.05 -9.83 3.15
C PRO A 179 -3.00 -9.68 1.96
N VAL A 180 -2.50 -9.24 0.80
CA VAL A 180 -3.30 -9.12 -0.43
C VAL A 180 -3.79 -10.49 -0.90
N LYS A 181 -2.89 -11.48 -0.98
CA LYS A 181 -3.20 -12.86 -1.37
C LYS A 181 -4.22 -13.49 -0.40
N LEU A 182 -4.06 -13.28 0.90
CA LEU A 182 -5.02 -13.72 1.91
C LEU A 182 -6.40 -13.06 1.71
N SER A 183 -6.43 -11.76 1.38
CA SER A 183 -7.66 -11.00 1.10
C SER A 183 -8.40 -11.50 -0.14
N ILE A 184 -7.69 -12.11 -1.08
CA ILE A 184 -8.29 -12.79 -2.25
C ILE A 184 -8.42 -14.31 -2.06
N GLY A 185 -8.25 -14.82 -0.84
CA GLY A 185 -8.49 -16.23 -0.51
C GLY A 185 -7.36 -17.19 -0.89
N ILE A 186 -6.16 -16.70 -1.22
CA ILE A 186 -4.98 -17.53 -1.46
C ILE A 186 -4.14 -17.61 -0.19
N LEU A 187 -3.88 -18.84 0.26
CA LEU A 187 -2.97 -19.10 1.37
C LEU A 187 -1.53 -19.31 0.85
N PRO A 188 -0.51 -18.66 1.47
CA PRO A 188 0.88 -18.95 1.19
C PRO A 188 1.27 -20.35 1.71
N LYS A 189 2.36 -20.90 1.19
CA LYS A 189 2.95 -22.14 1.69
C LYS A 189 3.85 -21.87 2.91
N ASP A 190 3.90 -22.80 3.86
CA ASP A 190 4.66 -22.62 5.11
C ASP A 190 6.16 -22.37 4.88
N TRP A 191 6.76 -23.10 3.93
CA TRP A 191 8.19 -22.93 3.57
C TRP A 191 8.52 -21.50 3.11
N LEU A 192 7.57 -20.81 2.47
CA LEU A 192 7.77 -19.44 1.99
C LEU A 192 7.92 -18.47 3.17
N LEU A 193 7.11 -18.69 4.21
CA LEU A 193 7.14 -17.88 5.43
C LEU A 193 8.44 -18.09 6.19
N GLU A 194 8.91 -19.33 6.27
CA GLU A 194 10.16 -19.68 6.94
C GLU A 194 11.37 -19.11 6.18
N LYS A 195 11.45 -19.36 4.87
CA LYS A 195 12.57 -18.92 4.02
C LYS A 195 12.82 -17.41 4.13
N TYR A 196 11.76 -16.60 4.09
CA TYR A 196 11.89 -15.14 4.09
C TYR A 196 11.64 -14.50 5.46
N ASN A 197 11.64 -15.29 6.55
CA ASN A 197 11.44 -14.82 7.92
C ASN A 197 10.17 -13.95 8.07
N LEU A 198 9.04 -14.51 7.67
CA LEU A 198 7.68 -13.94 7.71
C LEU A 198 6.80 -14.77 8.65
N VAL A 199 7.40 -15.26 9.74
CA VAL A 199 6.77 -16.15 10.71
C VAL A 199 5.56 -15.53 11.40
N GLU A 200 5.48 -14.19 11.41
CA GLU A 200 4.31 -13.46 11.91
C GLU A 200 3.01 -13.84 11.20
N TYR A 201 3.07 -14.32 9.96
CA TYR A 201 1.88 -14.76 9.22
C TYR A 201 1.51 -16.23 9.48
N ARG A 202 2.33 -17.02 10.17
CA ARG A 202 2.11 -18.47 10.33
C ARG A 202 0.78 -18.76 11.03
N ASN A 203 0.54 -18.13 12.17
CA ASN A 203 -0.69 -18.32 12.94
C ASN A 203 -1.91 -17.74 12.20
N VAL A 204 -1.74 -16.64 11.46
CA VAL A 204 -2.78 -16.06 10.59
C VAL A 204 -3.21 -17.07 9.52
N VAL A 205 -2.26 -17.68 8.82
CA VAL A 205 -2.51 -18.66 7.76
C VAL A 205 -3.16 -19.93 8.33
N GLN A 206 -2.66 -20.42 9.47
CA GLN A 206 -3.23 -21.58 10.15
C GLN A 206 -4.67 -21.33 10.61
N ALA A 207 -4.94 -20.14 11.16
CA ALA A 207 -6.26 -19.71 11.58
C ALA A 207 -7.24 -19.68 10.40
N LEU A 208 -6.85 -19.08 9.28
CA LEU A 208 -7.67 -19.04 8.07
C LEU A 208 -7.90 -20.43 7.46
N LYS A 209 -6.88 -21.30 7.49
CA LYS A 209 -6.97 -22.68 6.99
C LYS A 209 -7.93 -23.54 7.82
N ARG A 210 -7.93 -23.39 9.15
CA ARG A 210 -8.81 -24.14 10.08
C ARG A 210 -10.17 -23.47 10.28
N GLY A 211 -10.27 -22.19 9.95
CA GLY A 211 -11.39 -21.35 10.29
C GLY A 211 -11.53 -21.03 11.76
N ASP A 212 -10.39 -20.92 12.45
CA ASP A 212 -10.29 -20.62 13.86
C ASP A 212 -10.13 -19.11 14.07
N LEU A 213 -11.24 -18.44 14.35
CA LEU A 213 -11.29 -16.98 14.50
C LEU A 213 -10.58 -16.49 15.77
N ARG A 214 -10.54 -17.32 16.83
CA ARG A 214 -9.84 -16.98 18.07
C ARG A 214 -8.34 -16.99 17.85
N LEU A 215 -7.84 -18.02 17.15
CA LEU A 215 -6.44 -18.07 16.75
C LEU A 215 -6.08 -16.91 15.82
N LEU A 216 -6.97 -16.54 14.88
CA LEU A 216 -6.74 -15.39 14.00
C LEU A 216 -6.52 -14.12 14.82
N ARG A 217 -7.44 -13.83 15.75
CA ARG A 217 -7.34 -12.64 16.60
C ARG A 217 -6.07 -12.64 17.43
N HIS A 218 -5.77 -13.74 18.12
CA HIS A 218 -4.56 -13.83 18.92
C HIS A 218 -3.31 -13.58 18.06
N ALA A 219 -3.27 -14.12 16.84
CA ALA A 219 -2.16 -13.88 15.91
C ALA A 219 -2.03 -12.41 15.50
N LEU A 220 -3.15 -11.70 15.32
CA LEU A 220 -3.15 -10.26 15.02
C LEU A 220 -2.68 -9.42 16.21
N GLN A 221 -3.11 -9.77 17.43
CA GLN A 221 -2.70 -9.09 18.66
C GLN A 221 -1.22 -9.33 19.00
N GLU A 222 -0.75 -10.58 18.90
CA GLU A 222 0.64 -10.98 19.19
C GLU A 222 1.66 -10.22 18.34
N HIS A 223 1.28 -9.82 17.12
CA HIS A 223 2.15 -9.16 16.16
C HIS A 223 1.63 -7.79 15.72
N GLU A 224 0.72 -7.18 16.48
CA GLU A 224 0.02 -5.93 16.17
C GLU A 224 1.00 -4.82 15.77
N ASP A 225 1.98 -4.54 16.63
CA ASP A 225 2.99 -3.51 16.42
C ASP A 225 3.83 -3.72 15.14
N ARG A 226 4.09 -4.98 14.74
CA ARG A 226 4.77 -5.27 13.46
C ARG A 226 3.86 -4.99 12.28
N PHE A 227 2.60 -5.42 12.35
CA PHE A 227 1.61 -5.21 11.29
C PHE A 227 1.27 -3.73 11.12
N LEU A 228 1.14 -2.97 12.21
CA LEU A 228 0.92 -1.53 12.22
C LEU A 228 2.09 -0.78 11.55
N ARG A 229 3.34 -1.05 11.95
CA ARG A 229 4.51 -0.44 11.31
C ARG A 229 4.63 -0.75 9.82
N SER A 230 4.18 -1.93 9.40
CA SER A 230 4.15 -2.28 7.98
C SER A 230 2.94 -1.74 7.22
N GLY A 231 1.95 -1.15 7.90
CA GLY A 231 0.74 -0.61 7.29
C GLY A 231 -0.23 -1.66 6.73
N VAL A 232 -0.15 -2.91 7.19
CA VAL A 232 -0.99 -4.02 6.71
C VAL A 232 -2.01 -4.50 7.74
N PHE A 233 -1.97 -3.98 8.97
CA PHE A 233 -2.87 -4.40 10.05
C PHE A 233 -4.35 -4.30 9.66
N LEU A 234 -4.77 -3.14 9.13
CA LEU A 234 -6.15 -2.90 8.70
C LEU A 234 -6.61 -3.87 7.59
N VAL A 235 -5.68 -4.33 6.74
CA VAL A 235 -6.00 -5.32 5.69
C VAL A 235 -6.28 -6.68 6.33
N LEU A 236 -5.47 -7.07 7.32
CA LEU A 236 -5.60 -8.35 8.00
C LEU A 236 -6.81 -8.41 8.94
N GLU A 237 -7.10 -7.33 9.67
CA GLU A 237 -8.28 -7.22 10.56
C GLU A 237 -9.59 -7.40 9.78
N LYS A 238 -9.69 -6.85 8.56
CA LYS A 238 -10.85 -7.04 7.68
C LYS A 238 -11.08 -8.49 7.24
N LEU A 239 -10.05 -9.33 7.27
CA LEU A 239 -10.19 -10.77 7.01
C LEU A 239 -11.02 -11.43 8.11
N GLU A 240 -10.84 -11.02 9.38
CA GLU A 240 -11.58 -11.57 10.52
C GLU A 240 -13.09 -11.37 10.34
N LEU A 241 -13.52 -10.14 10.07
CA LEU A 241 -14.92 -9.79 9.84
C LEU A 241 -15.53 -10.54 8.63
N SER A 242 -14.80 -10.59 7.52
CA SER A 242 -15.26 -11.27 6.31
C SER A 242 -15.45 -12.78 6.55
N TYR A 243 -14.55 -13.39 7.33
CA TYR A 243 -14.60 -14.81 7.63
C TYR A 243 -15.69 -15.17 8.66
N ILE A 244 -15.93 -14.30 9.65
CA ILE A 244 -17.06 -14.45 10.60
C ILE A 244 -18.37 -14.58 9.85
N ILE A 245 -18.62 -13.68 8.90
CA ILE A 245 -19.86 -13.66 8.12
C ILE A 245 -19.99 -14.91 7.24
N GLN A 246 -18.89 -15.37 6.64
CA GLN A 246 -18.89 -16.62 5.87
C GLN A 246 -19.26 -17.84 6.72
N LYS A 247 -18.78 -17.91 7.98
CA LYS A 247 -19.02 -19.04 8.89
C LYS A 247 -20.45 -19.10 9.44
N GLN A 248 -21.18 -18.00 9.47
CA GLN A 248 -22.59 -17.97 9.92
C GLN A 248 -23.59 -18.46 8.86
N LYS A 249 -23.13 -18.86 7.67
CA LYS A 249 -23.99 -19.40 6.62
C LYS A 249 -24.44 -20.82 6.98
N ASP A 250 -25.73 -20.98 7.24
CA ASP A 250 -26.37 -22.30 7.27
C ASP A 250 -26.67 -22.76 5.82
N PRO A 251 -26.07 -23.87 5.34
CA PRO A 251 -26.32 -24.42 4.00
C PRO A 251 -27.78 -24.81 3.76
N SER A 252 -28.52 -25.10 4.84
CA SER A 252 -29.87 -25.68 4.78
C SER A 252 -30.99 -24.65 4.86
N LYS A 253 -30.74 -23.42 5.37
CA LYS A 253 -31.82 -22.47 5.71
C LYS A 253 -31.65 -21.01 5.29
N ALA A 254 -30.45 -20.48 5.03
CA ALA A 254 -30.30 -19.02 5.06
C ALA A 254 -29.60 -18.38 3.86
N HIS A 255 -30.43 -17.90 2.93
CA HIS A 255 -30.14 -16.69 2.14
C HIS A 255 -30.47 -15.42 2.94
N GLN A 256 -30.79 -15.54 4.22
CA GLN A 256 -31.20 -14.46 5.10
C GLN A 256 -30.51 -14.64 6.44
N MET A 257 -29.64 -13.71 6.81
CA MET A 257 -28.87 -13.72 8.03
C MET A 257 -29.27 -12.53 8.90
N LYS A 258 -29.86 -12.81 10.07
CA LYS A 258 -30.19 -11.76 11.05
C LYS A 258 -28.90 -11.20 11.64
N LEU A 259 -28.80 -9.87 11.74
CA LEU A 259 -27.66 -9.17 12.35
C LEU A 259 -27.39 -9.65 13.78
N GLU A 260 -28.44 -9.96 14.55
CA GLU A 260 -28.31 -10.50 15.91
C GLU A 260 -27.45 -11.76 15.99
N ILE A 261 -27.44 -12.61 14.95
CA ILE A 261 -26.61 -13.82 14.91
C ILE A 261 -25.14 -13.43 14.78
N ILE A 262 -24.86 -12.42 13.95
CA ILE A 262 -23.50 -11.88 13.77
C ILE A 262 -23.04 -11.23 15.08
N ILE A 263 -23.87 -10.41 15.73
CA ILE A 263 -23.57 -9.79 17.03
C ILE A 263 -23.29 -10.86 18.09
N LYS A 264 -24.10 -11.92 18.17
CA LYS A 264 -23.85 -13.02 19.13
C LYS A 264 -22.53 -13.73 18.84
N ALA A 265 -22.20 -13.97 17.57
CA ALA A 265 -20.93 -14.55 17.17
C ALA A 265 -19.74 -13.64 17.53
N LEU A 266 -19.87 -12.33 17.31
CA LEU A 266 -18.87 -11.33 17.69
C LEU A 266 -18.68 -11.26 19.20
N LYS A 267 -19.78 -11.23 19.98
CA LYS A 267 -19.74 -11.29 21.44
C LYS A 267 -19.09 -12.56 21.96
N TRP A 268 -19.36 -13.71 21.33
CA TRP A 268 -18.68 -14.98 21.66
C TRP A 268 -17.18 -14.95 21.37
N LEU A 269 -16.77 -14.09 20.45
CA LEU A 269 -15.37 -13.81 20.19
C LEU A 269 -14.84 -12.70 21.08
N GLU A 270 -15.60 -12.10 21.99
CA GLU A 270 -15.19 -10.93 22.81
C GLU A 270 -15.00 -9.63 21.99
N MET A 271 -15.69 -9.52 20.85
CA MET A 271 -15.91 -8.24 20.16
C MET A 271 -17.26 -7.69 20.59
N ASP A 272 -17.24 -6.63 21.39
CA ASP A 272 -18.46 -5.87 21.67
C ASP A 272 -18.65 -4.86 20.54
N MET A 273 -19.67 -5.09 19.72
CA MET A 273 -20.12 -4.16 18.70
C MET A 273 -21.63 -4.03 18.80
N ASP A 274 -22.11 -2.80 18.60
CA ASP A 274 -23.53 -2.54 18.55
C ASP A 274 -24.14 -2.95 17.19
N LEU A 275 -25.47 -2.84 17.10
CA LEU A 275 -26.20 -3.27 15.92
C LEU A 275 -25.94 -2.37 14.70
N ASP A 276 -25.67 -1.08 14.92
CA ASP A 276 -25.43 -0.10 13.86
C ASP A 276 -24.02 -0.26 13.28
N GLU A 277 -23.03 -0.58 14.12
CA GLU A 277 -21.67 -0.93 13.70
C GLU A 277 -21.66 -2.20 12.83
N VAL A 278 -22.34 -3.26 13.27
CA VAL A 278 -22.42 -4.53 12.52
C VAL A 278 -23.17 -4.33 11.21
N GLU A 279 -24.23 -3.51 11.20
CA GLU A 279 -24.93 -3.12 9.99
C GLU A 279 -24.04 -2.37 9.01
N CYS A 280 -23.27 -1.39 9.49
CA CYS A 280 -22.32 -0.62 8.67
C CYS A 280 -21.28 -1.55 8.01
N ILE A 281 -20.70 -2.47 8.78
CA ILE A 281 -19.73 -3.45 8.29
C ILE A 281 -20.35 -4.32 7.18
N VAL A 282 -21.55 -4.88 7.41
CA VAL A 282 -22.22 -5.72 6.42
C VAL A 282 -22.55 -4.93 5.15
N ALA A 283 -23.00 -3.68 5.27
CA ALA A 283 -23.27 -2.80 4.13
C ALA A 283 -21.99 -2.52 3.31
N ILE A 284 -20.85 -2.28 3.97
CA ILE A 284 -19.54 -2.10 3.32
C ILE A 284 -19.14 -3.36 2.55
N LEU A 285 -19.30 -4.53 3.16
CA LEU A 285 -18.95 -5.81 2.52
C LEU A 285 -19.82 -6.12 1.30
N ILE A 286 -21.11 -5.77 1.34
CA ILE A 286 -22.01 -5.85 0.19
C ILE A 286 -21.59 -4.89 -0.91
N ASN A 287 -21.35 -3.62 -0.57
CA ASN A 287 -20.94 -2.59 -1.52
C ASN A 287 -19.61 -2.95 -2.22
N LYS A 288 -18.68 -3.58 -1.50
CA LYS A 288 -17.40 -4.04 -2.05
C LYS A 288 -17.47 -5.35 -2.84
N ASN A 289 -18.66 -5.92 -3.03
CA ASN A 289 -18.87 -7.23 -3.66
C ASN A 289 -18.12 -8.39 -2.99
N LEU A 290 -17.69 -8.21 -1.73
CA LEU A 290 -17.13 -9.30 -0.91
C LEU A 290 -18.25 -10.23 -0.41
N VAL A 291 -19.46 -9.68 -0.30
CA VAL A 291 -20.69 -10.39 -0.01
C VAL A 291 -21.72 -10.02 -1.08
N LYS A 292 -22.18 -10.97 -1.88
CA LYS A 292 -23.27 -10.71 -2.82
C LYS A 292 -24.60 -10.82 -2.10
N GLY A 293 -25.39 -9.76 -2.13
CA GLY A 293 -26.66 -9.70 -1.43
C GLY A 293 -27.21 -8.29 -1.34
N TYR A 294 -28.25 -8.12 -0.54
CA TYR A 294 -28.76 -6.80 -0.15
C TYR A 294 -29.12 -6.79 1.33
N PHE A 295 -29.15 -5.60 1.91
CA PHE A 295 -29.52 -5.42 3.31
C PHE A 295 -30.98 -5.00 3.43
N ALA A 296 -31.77 -5.76 4.19
CA ALA A 296 -33.17 -5.45 4.50
C ALA A 296 -33.23 -4.68 5.84
N HIS A 297 -33.14 -3.35 5.76
CA HIS A 297 -32.99 -2.49 6.93
C HIS A 297 -34.14 -2.59 7.95
N LYS A 298 -35.40 -2.68 7.49
CA LYS A 298 -36.55 -2.77 8.42
C LYS A 298 -36.53 -4.04 9.27
N SER A 299 -36.03 -5.15 8.73
CA SER A 299 -35.98 -6.43 9.41
C SER A 299 -34.62 -6.74 10.04
N LYS A 300 -33.60 -5.88 9.83
CA LYS A 300 -32.21 -6.07 10.27
C LYS A 300 -31.64 -7.41 9.80
N VAL A 301 -31.89 -7.73 8.52
CA VAL A 301 -31.47 -8.97 7.86
C VAL A 301 -30.58 -8.68 6.66
N ALA A 302 -29.43 -9.34 6.58
CA ALA A 302 -28.63 -9.42 5.36
C ALA A 302 -29.15 -10.56 4.48
N VAL A 303 -29.67 -10.24 3.29
CA VAL A 303 -30.15 -11.22 2.32
C VAL A 303 -29.03 -11.55 1.35
N LEU A 304 -28.48 -12.75 1.47
CA LEU A 304 -27.36 -13.24 0.67
C LEU A 304 -27.83 -13.80 -0.69
N SER A 305 -27.00 -13.65 -1.72
CA SER A 305 -27.25 -14.20 -3.06
C SER A 305 -27.37 -15.72 -3.03
N LYS A 306 -28.27 -16.25 -3.86
CA LYS A 306 -28.42 -17.70 -4.05
C LYS A 306 -27.24 -18.34 -4.77
N GLN A 307 -26.63 -17.57 -5.67
CA GLN A 307 -25.47 -17.98 -6.43
C GLN A 307 -24.26 -17.27 -5.85
N ASP A 308 -23.32 -18.06 -5.34
CA ASP A 308 -22.00 -17.58 -4.94
C ASP A 308 -22.03 -16.33 -4.03
N PRO A 309 -22.71 -16.40 -2.85
CA PRO A 309 -22.88 -15.26 -1.94
C PRO A 309 -21.55 -14.69 -1.43
N PHE A 310 -20.47 -15.47 -1.54
CA PHE A 310 -19.11 -15.08 -1.19
C PHE A 310 -18.22 -15.44 -2.39
N PRO A 311 -18.06 -14.52 -3.34
CA PRO A 311 -17.35 -14.82 -4.57
C PRO A 311 -15.95 -15.32 -4.30
N LYS A 312 -15.58 -16.46 -4.91
CA LYS A 312 -14.17 -16.85 -4.97
C LYS A 312 -13.45 -15.77 -5.75
N LEU A 313 -12.62 -15.00 -5.05
CA LEU A 313 -11.76 -14.00 -5.68
C LEU A 313 -10.73 -14.79 -6.49
N ASN A 314 -10.74 -14.65 -7.81
CA ASN A 314 -10.00 -15.48 -8.78
C ASN A 314 -8.47 -15.30 -8.72
N GLY A 315 -7.86 -15.62 -7.58
CA GLY A 315 -6.43 -15.56 -7.40
C GLY A 315 -5.75 -16.85 -7.85
N LYS A 316 -4.72 -16.75 -8.72
CA LYS A 316 -3.77 -17.84 -8.95
C LYS A 316 -2.82 -17.97 -7.75
N PRO A 317 -2.51 -19.20 -7.28
CA PRO A 317 -1.53 -19.41 -6.21
C PRO A 317 -0.17 -18.80 -6.59
N VAL A 318 0.55 -18.27 -5.60
CA VAL A 318 1.93 -17.78 -5.78
C VAL A 318 2.79 -18.98 -6.12
N ASN A 319 3.05 -19.18 -7.41
CA ASN A 319 3.98 -20.19 -7.90
C ASN A 319 5.36 -19.53 -8.08
N SER A 320 6.30 -20.02 -7.27
CA SER A 320 7.76 -19.90 -7.33
C SER A 320 8.38 -18.69 -6.63
#